data_AF-A0A951XDL6-F1
#
_entry.id   AF-A0A951XDL6-F1
#
_cell.length_a   1.000
_cell.length_b   1.000
_cell.length_c   1.000
_cell.angle_alpha   90.00
_cell.angle_beta   90.00
_cell.angle_gamma   90.00
#
_symmetry.space_group_name_H-M   'P 1'
#
loop_
_entity.id
_entity.type
_entity.pdbx_description
1 polymer ?
#
loop_
_entity_poly.entity_id
_entity_poly.type
_entity_poly.pdbx_seq_one_letter_code
_entity_poly.pdbx_strand_id
1 'polypeptide(L)' 'GWKPGSEKGAEHGNWNPFDAHIPLVWMGHGIAPGKTHRTVSMTDIAPTLAAMLDIQMPSGSVGEVITELFHK' A
#
# COMPACT_ATOMS: atom_id res chain seq x y z
N GLY A 1 4.59 -17.05 -13.44
CA GLY A 1 4.15 -17.74 -14.67
C GLY A 1 4.83 -17.12 -15.87
N TRP A 2 5.05 -17.86 -16.95
CA TRP A 2 5.57 -17.30 -18.21
C TRP A 2 4.42 -16.62 -18.97
N LYS A 3 4.55 -15.34 -19.28
CA LYS A 3 3.65 -14.63 -20.20
C LYS A 3 4.26 -14.72 -21.60
N PRO A 4 3.51 -15.12 -22.64
CA PRO A 4 3.99 -15.03 -24.01
C PRO A 4 4.31 -13.55 -24.31
N GLY A 5 5.45 -13.32 -24.94
CA GLY A 5 5.97 -11.97 -25.17
C GLY A 5 5.00 -11.09 -25.96
N SER A 6 4.87 -9.85 -25.52
CA SER A 6 4.16 -8.78 -26.21
C SER A 6 5.11 -8.08 -27.18
N GLU A 7 4.59 -7.56 -28.30
CA GLU A 7 5.37 -6.71 -29.22
C GLU A 7 5.88 -5.42 -28.54
N LYS A 8 5.36 -5.09 -27.35
CA LYS A 8 5.80 -3.97 -26.52
C LYS A 8 6.75 -4.51 -25.44
N GLY A 9 7.98 -4.01 -25.42
CA GLY A 9 9.10 -4.62 -24.68
C GLY A 9 8.94 -4.85 -23.16
N ALA A 10 7.99 -4.21 -22.47
CA ALA A 10 7.71 -4.46 -21.05
C ALA A 10 6.20 -4.39 -20.75
N GLU A 11 5.71 -5.30 -19.91
CA GLU A 11 4.32 -5.39 -19.45
C GLU A 11 4.26 -5.62 -17.93
N HIS A 12 3.09 -5.36 -17.33
CA HIS A 12 2.80 -5.61 -15.91
C HIS A 12 1.58 -6.54 -15.75
N GLY A 13 1.33 -7.03 -14.52
CA GLY A 13 0.13 -7.81 -14.19
C GLY A 13 0.42 -9.30 -13.91
N ASN A 14 1.68 -9.65 -13.74
CA ASN A 14 2.06 -10.91 -13.11
C ASN A 14 2.03 -10.77 -11.59
N TRP A 15 1.89 -11.91 -10.89
CA TRP A 15 1.99 -11.94 -9.43
C TRP A 15 3.45 -11.95 -8.95
N ASN A 16 4.39 -11.69 -9.85
CA ASN A 16 5.80 -11.70 -9.54
C ASN A 16 6.13 -10.49 -8.64
N PRO A 17 7.08 -10.60 -7.68
CA PRO A 17 7.44 -9.49 -6.80
C PRO A 17 7.83 -8.20 -7.53
N PHE A 18 8.36 -8.30 -8.75
CA PHE A 18 8.69 -7.13 -9.59
C PHE A 18 7.46 -6.29 -9.99
N ASP A 19 6.29 -6.92 -10.13
CA ASP A 19 5.04 -6.25 -10.47
C ASP A 19 4.20 -5.93 -9.23
N ALA A 20 4.36 -6.70 -8.15
CA ALA A 20 3.56 -6.61 -6.94
C ALA A 20 4.20 -5.76 -5.81
N HIS A 21 5.53 -5.57 -5.80
CA HIS A 21 6.22 -4.76 -4.80
C HIS A 21 6.25 -3.29 -5.23
N ILE A 22 5.35 -2.50 -4.66
CA ILE A 22 5.20 -1.07 -4.94
C ILE A 22 5.71 -0.21 -3.77
N PRO A 23 6.31 0.96 -4.04
CA PRO A 23 6.67 1.90 -2.99
C PRO A 23 5.43 2.57 -2.40
N LEU A 24 5.40 2.73 -1.08
CA LEU A 24 4.37 3.47 -0.34
C LEU A 24 5.04 4.57 0.49
N VAL A 25 4.64 5.83 0.26
CA VAL A 25 5.17 7.00 0.96
C VAL A 25 4.02 7.78 1.57
N TRP A 26 4.10 8.02 2.88
CA TRP A 26 3.18 8.86 3.63
C TRP A 26 3.87 10.18 3.95
N MET A 27 3.21 11.31 3.67
CA MET A 27 3.72 12.65 3.93
C MET A 27 2.57 13.59 4.28
N GLY A 28 2.79 14.50 5.23
CA GLY A 28 1.81 15.51 5.60
C GLY A 28 1.78 15.82 7.08
N HIS A 29 0.73 16.54 7.50
CA HIS A 29 0.49 16.87 8.89
C HIS A 29 0.23 15.60 9.71
N GLY A 30 0.89 15.48 10.86
CA GLY A 30 0.73 14.33 11.78
C GLY A 30 1.49 13.06 11.40
N ILE A 31 2.23 13.03 10.28
CA ILE A 31 3.04 11.87 9.89
C ILE A 31 4.48 12.03 10.37
N ALA A 32 4.94 11.06 11.14
CA ALA A 32 6.31 10.98 11.62
C ALA A 32 7.31 10.68 10.50
N PRO A 33 8.51 11.29 10.49
CA PRO A 33 9.60 10.81 9.65
C PRO A 33 10.04 9.43 10.13
N GLY A 34 10.07 8.46 9.23
CA GLY A 34 10.45 7.09 9.54
C GLY A 34 10.46 6.20 8.32
N LYS A 35 10.86 4.95 8.53
CA LYS A 35 10.74 3.89 7.52
C LYS A 35 10.41 2.57 8.21
N THR A 36 9.64 1.74 7.52
CA THR A 36 9.37 0.36 7.94
C THR A 36 9.72 -0.58 6.79
N HIS A 37 10.18 -1.78 7.15
CA HIS A 37 10.39 -2.89 6.23
C HIS A 37 9.34 -3.99 6.43
N ARG A 38 8.30 -3.73 7.23
CA ARG A 38 7.16 -4.62 7.41
C ARG A 38 6.43 -4.80 6.07
N THR A 39 5.96 -6.01 5.80
CA THR A 39 5.07 -6.28 4.68
C THR A 39 3.73 -5.60 4.90
N VAL A 40 3.36 -4.72 3.96
CA VAL A 40 2.09 -4.00 3.94
C VAL A 40 1.40 -4.32 2.62
N SER A 41 0.08 -4.48 2.66
CA SER A 41 -0.73 -4.74 1.47
C SER A 41 -1.34 -3.44 0.93
N MET A 42 -1.61 -3.38 -0.37
CA MET A 42 -2.27 -2.23 -0.99
C MET A 42 -3.67 -1.93 -0.38
N THR A 43 -4.33 -2.96 0.16
CA THR A 43 -5.63 -2.87 0.84
C THR A 43 -5.57 -2.09 2.17
N ASP A 44 -4.38 -1.92 2.74
CA ASP A 44 -4.17 -1.29 4.05
C ASP A 44 -4.17 0.25 3.94
N ILE A 45 -4.07 0.80 2.72
CA ILE A 45 -4.01 2.25 2.48
C ILE A 45 -5.33 2.95 2.85
N ALA A 46 -6.46 2.41 2.38
CA ALA A 46 -7.78 2.99 2.61
C ALA A 46 -8.19 3.05 4.11
N PRO A 47 -8.07 1.96 4.91
CA PRO A 47 -8.39 2.02 6.34
C PRO A 47 -7.40 2.92 7.11
N THR A 48 -6.13 2.97 6.69
CA THR A 48 -5.13 3.87 7.28
C THR A 48 -5.49 5.35 7.09
N LEU A 49 -5.93 5.73 5.89
CA LEU A 49 -6.38 7.09 5.62
C LEU A 49 -7.66 7.43 6.40
N ALA A 50 -8.60 6.49 6.51
CA ALA A 50 -9.80 6.68 7.32
C ALA A 50 -9.46 6.94 8.79
N ALA A 51 -8.50 6.19 9.35
CA ALA A 51 -7.98 6.41 10.70
C ALA A 51 -7.26 7.75 10.85
N MET A 52 -6.53 8.22 9.83
CA MET A 52 -5.89 9.55 9.84
C MET A 52 -6.90 10.70 9.88
N LEU A 53 -8.05 10.54 9.24
CA LEU A 53 -9.07 11.57 9.11
C LEU A 53 -10.16 11.47 10.19
N ASP A 54 -10.05 10.50 11.11
CA ASP A 54 -11.06 10.20 12.13
C ASP A 54 -12.46 9.95 11.52
N ILE A 55 -12.50 9.19 10.43
CA ILE A 55 -13.73 8.80 9.74
C ILE A 55 -13.93 7.28 9.77
N GLN A 56 -15.18 6.85 9.64
CA GLN A 56 -15.52 5.44 9.55
C GLN A 56 -14.82 4.78 8.35
N MET A 57 -14.19 3.62 8.59
CA MET A 57 -13.54 2.84 7.53
C MET A 57 -14.55 2.45 6.44
N PRO A 58 -14.14 2.42 5.16
CA PRO A 58 -15.00 1.97 4.06
C PRO A 58 -15.52 0.55 4.32
N SER A 59 -16.81 0.31 4.05
CA SER A 59 -17.45 -0.98 4.30
C SER A 59 -16.85 -2.16 3.51
N GLY A 60 -16.18 -1.89 2.39
CA GLY A 60 -15.45 -2.87 1.58
C GLY A 60 -13.96 -2.96 1.90
N SER A 61 -13.48 -2.29 2.96
CA SER A 61 -12.09 -2.40 3.36
C SER A 61 -11.81 -3.76 4.02
N VAL A 62 -10.80 -4.46 3.53
CA VAL A 62 -10.35 -5.76 4.05
C VAL A 62 -8.94 -5.70 4.66
N GLY A 63 -8.30 -4.53 4.60
CA GLY A 63 -6.95 -4.30 5.12
C GLY A 63 -6.93 -3.83 6.56
N GLU A 64 -5.73 -3.73 7.12
CA GLU A 64 -5.51 -3.25 8.48
C GLU A 64 -4.88 -1.84 8.47
N VAL A 65 -5.10 -1.10 9.55
CA VAL A 65 -4.50 0.23 9.72
C VAL A 65 -2.99 0.09 9.96
N ILE A 66 -2.19 0.87 9.24
CA ILE A 66 -0.74 0.98 9.47
C ILE A 66 -0.51 1.85 10.70
N THR A 67 -0.49 1.21 11.86
CA THR A 67 -0.40 1.89 13.16
C THR A 67 0.94 2.60 13.38
N GLU A 68 2.01 2.17 12.70
CA GLU A 68 3.33 2.80 12.83
C GLU A 68 3.43 4.23 12.30
N LEU A 69 2.43 4.67 11.53
CA LEU A 69 2.33 6.05 11.07
C LEU A 69 1.85 7.00 12.18
N PHE A 70 1.12 6.46 13.16
CA PHE A 70 0.57 7.22 14.27
C PHE A 70 1.51 7.12 15.46
N HIS A 71 1.90 8.26 16.00
CA HIS A 71 2.59 8.30 17.28
C HIS A 71 1.64 7.93 18.43
N LYS A 72 2.21 7.42 19.52
CA LYS A 72 1.63 7.61 20.86
C LYS A 72 1.95 9.01 21.35
#